data_AF-A0A1A8WR85-F1
#
_entry.id   AF-A0A1A8WR85-F1
#
_cell.length_a   1.000
_cell.length_b   1.000
_cell.length_c   1.000
_cell.angle_alpha   90.00
_cell.angle_beta   90.00
_cell.angle_gamma   90.00
#
_symmetry.space_group_name_H-M   'P 1'
#
loop_
_entity.id
_entity.type
_entity.pdbx_description
1 polymer ?
#
loop_
_entity_poly.entity_id
_entity_poly.type
_entity_poly.pdbx_seq_one_letter_code
_entity_poly.pdbx_strand_id
1 'polypeptide(L)'
;MNKDTIIKGEDDSNENSDEHMLKESIYKILKKMFTNDSDHCGGSRCNKKMITDIKELDADLRIDLKNYCDILKKVDKSGALEVHEIANELEAFNNLVRLLNSHINENMYILYEKLKNPAICVKNVNEWIIKKRGLVISKEHDVNPFNNPQEPNIKNMLNEKYNEENTEAVGNDIIENEMDNEIVNLKSSSNKKLTSAYFHSNRYCNKDYCDRWQDKTSCMSNIEVEEQGECGVCWVFASKLHLETIRCMRGYGHYRSSALYVANCSERDKSEICDVGSNPIEFLQILHDKKYLPLESNYPYSYHRVG
;
A
#
# COMPACT_ATOMS: atom_id res chain seq x y z
N MET A 1 17.89 -29.50 41.89
CA MET A 1 18.37 -29.46 40.49
C MET A 1 17.15 -29.20 39.63
N ASN A 2 16.88 -27.94 39.25
CA ASN A 2 17.19 -27.36 37.92
C ASN A 2 16.40 -28.08 36.81
N LYS A 3 15.51 -27.47 36.02
CA LYS A 3 15.47 -26.10 35.48
C LYS A 3 14.02 -25.68 35.15
N ASP A 4 13.61 -24.50 35.62
CA ASP A 4 12.59 -23.69 34.95
C ASP A 4 13.21 -23.08 33.70
N THR A 5 12.65 -23.40 32.53
CA THR A 5 13.01 -22.74 31.28
C THR A 5 12.05 -21.58 31.07
N ILE A 6 12.50 -20.38 31.45
CA ILE A 6 11.87 -19.12 31.05
C ILE A 6 12.14 -18.95 29.56
N ILE A 7 11.10 -19.06 28.72
CA ILE A 7 11.14 -18.60 27.34
C ILE A 7 10.82 -17.10 27.38
N LYS A 8 11.85 -16.29 27.16
CA LYS A 8 11.71 -14.84 26.93
C LYS A 8 11.02 -14.63 25.58
N GLY A 9 9.79 -14.10 25.62
CA GLY A 9 9.23 -13.30 24.55
C GLY A 9 9.33 -11.84 24.96
N GLU A 10 10.45 -11.19 24.62
CA GLU A 10 10.65 -9.75 24.76
C GLU A 10 10.96 -9.21 23.37
N ASP A 11 9.94 -8.68 22.69
CA ASP A 11 10.06 -7.64 21.65
C ASP A 11 8.68 -7.00 21.32
N ASP A 12 7.56 -7.70 21.59
CA ASP A 12 6.19 -7.18 21.31
C ASP A 12 5.65 -6.13 22.30
N SER A 13 6.31 -5.88 23.44
CA SER A 13 5.79 -4.95 24.47
C SER A 13 6.11 -3.47 24.18
N ASN A 14 7.14 -3.18 23.40
CA ASN A 14 7.59 -1.81 23.13
C ASN A 14 6.86 -1.15 21.96
N GLU A 15 6.55 -1.89 20.89
CA GLU A 15 5.79 -1.35 19.73
C GLU A 15 4.43 -0.81 20.16
N ASN A 16 3.77 -1.47 21.11
CA ASN A 16 2.47 -1.03 21.63
C ASN A 16 2.57 0.25 22.48
N SER A 17 3.74 0.54 23.07
CA SER A 17 3.97 1.74 23.88
C SER A 17 4.16 2.97 23.00
N ASP A 18 5.00 2.89 21.96
CA ASP A 18 5.29 4.03 21.10
C ASP A 18 4.09 4.44 20.24
N GLU A 19 3.31 3.47 19.73
CA GLU A 19 2.04 3.72 19.03
C GLU A 19 0.99 4.37 19.95
N HIS A 20 0.93 3.94 21.22
CA HIS A 20 0.06 4.57 22.21
C HIS A 20 0.49 6.00 22.51
N MET A 21 1.80 6.25 22.66
CA MET A 21 2.34 7.59 22.84
C MET A 21 2.07 8.50 21.63
N LEU A 22 2.19 7.98 20.41
CA LEU A 22 1.85 8.71 19.19
C LEU A 22 0.37 9.11 19.23
N LYS A 23 -0.50 8.18 19.62
CA LYS A 23 -1.93 8.44 19.72
C LYS A 23 -2.25 9.58 20.67
N GLU A 24 -1.70 9.56 21.87
CA GLU A 24 -1.88 10.65 22.84
C GLU A 24 -1.36 11.99 22.32
N SER A 25 -0.18 11.97 21.69
CA SER A 25 0.44 13.16 21.11
C SER A 25 -0.42 13.80 20.01
N ILE A 26 -0.97 13.00 19.10
CA ILE A 26 -1.86 13.46 18.04
C ILE A 26 -3.14 14.10 18.62
N TYR A 27 -3.77 13.45 19.61
CA TYR A 27 -4.97 14.03 20.24
C TYR A 27 -4.68 15.34 20.95
N LYS A 28 -3.51 15.45 21.62
CA LYS A 28 -3.08 16.68 22.29
C LYS A 28 -2.90 17.82 21.27
N ILE A 29 -2.22 17.56 20.16
CA ILE A 29 -2.03 18.52 19.07
C ILE A 29 -3.37 18.94 18.48
N LEU A 30 -4.23 17.99 18.09
CA LEU A 30 -5.55 18.31 17.52
C LEU A 30 -6.37 19.17 18.49
N LYS A 31 -6.41 18.83 19.78
CA LYS A 31 -7.14 19.62 20.77
C LYS A 31 -6.62 21.07 20.87
N LYS A 32 -5.31 21.27 20.80
CA LYS A 32 -4.69 22.61 20.83
C LYS A 32 -4.91 23.40 19.53
N MET A 33 -4.91 22.72 18.38
CA MET A 33 -5.11 23.34 17.07
C MET A 33 -6.52 23.90 16.85
N PHE A 34 -7.51 23.48 17.65
CA PHE A 34 -8.89 23.94 17.55
C PHE A 34 -9.29 24.69 18.83
N THR A 35 -9.48 26.01 18.75
CA THR A 35 -9.98 26.78 19.89
C THR A 35 -11.45 26.46 20.14
N ASN A 36 -11.79 26.13 21.39
CA ASN A 36 -13.16 25.80 21.79
C ASN A 36 -14.03 27.07 21.81
N ASP A 37 -14.99 27.16 20.88
CA ASP A 37 -16.23 27.88 21.13
C ASP A 37 -17.36 26.85 21.24
N SER A 38 -17.76 26.56 22.48
CA SER A 38 -18.82 25.66 22.95
C SER A 38 -18.50 24.15 23.10
N ASP A 39 -18.69 23.66 24.33
CA ASP A 39 -18.50 22.28 24.79
C ASP A 39 -19.68 21.33 24.45
N HIS A 40 -20.52 21.67 23.46
CA HIS A 40 -21.74 20.91 23.16
C HIS A 40 -21.86 20.55 21.69
N CYS A 41 -21.00 19.65 21.22
CA CYS A 41 -21.23 18.98 19.94
C CYS A 41 -20.81 17.51 19.96
N GLY A 42 -21.80 16.64 19.73
CA GLY A 42 -21.67 15.20 19.59
C GLY A 42 -20.89 14.82 18.32
N GLY A 43 -19.57 14.90 18.38
CA GLY A 43 -18.66 14.27 17.41
C GLY A 43 -18.42 15.01 16.09
N SER A 44 -19.12 16.12 15.80
CA SER A 44 -18.85 16.97 14.63
C SER A 44 -18.12 18.27 14.99
N ARG A 45 -17.26 18.78 14.08
CA ARG A 45 -16.57 20.08 14.20
C ARG A 45 -17.61 21.21 14.18
N CYS A 46 -18.20 21.52 15.32
CA CYS A 46 -18.98 22.74 15.46
C CYS A 46 -18.03 23.91 15.64
N ASN A 47 -17.97 24.81 14.66
CA ASN A 47 -17.46 26.18 14.76
C ASN A 47 -16.16 26.39 15.56
N LYS A 48 -15.27 25.39 15.61
CA LYS A 48 -13.96 25.55 16.26
C LYS A 48 -13.06 26.30 15.30
N LYS A 49 -12.72 27.54 15.64
CA LYS A 49 -11.72 28.30 14.90
C LYS A 49 -10.40 27.53 14.99
N MET A 50 -9.85 27.18 13.83
CA MET A 50 -8.57 26.51 13.74
C MET A 50 -7.45 27.55 13.86
N ILE A 51 -6.41 27.21 14.60
CA ILE A 51 -5.18 28.00 14.64
C ILE A 51 -4.51 27.92 13.27
N THR A 52 -4.38 29.06 12.59
CA THR A 52 -3.76 29.17 11.26
C THR A 52 -2.60 30.16 11.22
N ASP A 53 -2.54 31.12 12.15
CA ASP A 53 -1.47 32.11 12.23
C ASP A 53 -0.34 31.59 13.13
N ILE A 54 0.89 31.72 12.66
CA ILE A 54 2.12 31.41 13.40
C ILE A 54 2.18 32.21 14.72
N LYS A 55 1.55 33.39 14.80
CA LYS A 55 1.48 34.19 16.03
C LYS A 55 0.71 33.52 17.15
N GLU A 56 -0.18 32.60 16.82
CA GLU A 56 -0.97 31.81 17.77
C GLU A 56 -0.22 30.51 18.18
N LEU A 57 0.99 30.28 17.66
CA LEU A 57 1.86 29.16 18.04
C LEU A 57 2.58 29.44 19.37
N ASP A 58 1.93 29.07 20.47
CA ASP A 58 2.48 29.16 21.82
C ASP A 58 3.67 28.20 22.07
N ALA A 59 4.41 28.44 23.16
CA ALA A 59 5.60 27.65 23.50
C ALA A 59 5.27 26.17 23.81
N ASP A 60 4.10 25.89 24.37
CA ASP A 60 3.70 24.54 24.74
C ASP A 60 3.36 23.71 23.49
N LEU A 61 2.71 24.32 22.48
CA LEU A 61 2.40 23.68 21.21
C LEU A 61 3.67 23.40 20.41
N ARG A 62 4.69 24.28 20.48
CA ARG A 62 6.01 24.00 19.88
C ARG A 62 6.65 22.75 20.48
N ILE A 63 6.63 22.63 21.81
CA ILE A 63 7.16 21.46 22.51
C ILE A 63 6.38 20.20 22.09
N ASP A 64 5.05 20.29 22.01
CA ASP A 64 4.21 19.17 21.59
C ASP A 64 4.47 18.73 20.15
N LEU A 65 4.65 19.67 19.21
CA LEU A 65 4.98 19.38 17.82
C LEU A 65 6.35 18.70 17.69
N LYS A 66 7.35 19.18 18.45
CA LYS A 66 8.67 18.55 18.47
C LYS A 66 8.58 17.10 18.98
N ASN A 67 7.95 16.91 20.13
CA ASN A 67 7.77 15.58 20.72
C ASN A 67 6.97 14.65 19.79
N TYR A 68 5.96 15.17 19.10
CA TYR A 68 5.22 14.43 18.08
C TYR A 68 6.13 13.94 16.95
N CYS A 69 6.97 14.81 16.37
CA CYS A 69 7.89 14.41 15.32
C CYS A 69 8.96 13.42 15.81
N ASP A 70 9.44 13.56 17.04
CA ASP A 70 10.38 12.62 17.66
C ASP A 70 9.76 11.23 17.86
N ILE A 71 8.48 11.16 18.28
CA ILE A 71 7.74 9.90 18.39
C ILE A 71 7.46 9.32 17.00
N LEU A 72 7.02 10.15 16.06
CA LEU A 72 6.69 9.72 14.69
C LEU A 72 7.91 9.11 14.00
N LYS A 73 9.11 9.66 14.24
CA LYS A 73 10.37 9.10 13.75
C LYS A 73 10.63 7.67 14.26
N LYS A 74 10.25 7.35 15.49
CA LYS A 74 10.47 6.00 16.07
C LYS A 74 9.56 4.95 15.46
N VAL A 75 8.31 5.32 15.15
CA VAL A 75 7.32 4.40 14.59
C VAL A 75 7.30 4.39 13.06
N ASP A 76 8.03 5.31 12.40
CA ASP A 76 8.09 5.39 10.95
C ASP A 76 8.82 4.18 10.34
N LYS A 77 8.02 3.25 9.79
CA LYS A 77 8.51 2.08 9.03
C LYS A 77 8.69 2.39 7.53
N SER A 78 8.30 3.57 7.07
CA SER A 78 8.34 3.97 5.65
C SER A 78 9.70 4.56 5.24
N GLY A 79 10.50 5.02 6.21
CA GLY A 79 11.81 5.64 5.99
C GLY A 79 11.80 7.12 5.67
N ALA A 80 10.63 7.74 5.64
CA ALA A 80 10.49 9.15 5.31
C ALA A 80 11.32 10.06 6.23
N LEU A 81 11.34 9.77 7.55
CA LEU A 81 12.07 10.56 8.54
C LEU A 81 13.52 10.09 8.77
N GLU A 82 13.93 9.02 8.09
CA GLU A 82 15.32 8.60 7.99
C GLU A 82 16.03 9.27 6.80
N VAL A 83 15.36 9.29 5.65
CA VAL A 83 15.93 9.78 4.38
C VAL A 83 15.86 11.30 4.26
N HIS A 84 14.78 11.92 4.74
CA HIS A 84 14.55 13.35 4.59
C HIS A 84 14.88 14.14 5.87
N GLU A 85 15.22 15.41 5.71
CA GLU A 85 15.47 16.30 6.85
C GLU A 85 14.17 16.51 7.66
N ILE A 86 14.27 16.38 8.98
CA ILE A 86 13.13 16.54 9.89
C ILE A 86 12.80 18.03 10.02
N ALA A 87 11.51 18.34 9.92
CA ALA A 87 10.96 19.67 10.08
C ALA A 87 11.22 20.21 11.50
N ASN A 88 11.56 21.49 11.60
CA ASN A 88 11.48 22.20 12.87
C ASN A 88 10.01 22.47 13.27
N GLU A 89 9.79 23.04 14.47
CA GLU A 89 8.46 23.24 15.04
C GLU A 89 7.58 24.14 14.15
N LEU A 90 8.17 25.14 13.49
CA LEU A 90 7.46 26.05 12.60
C LEU A 90 7.09 25.38 11.28
N GLU A 91 8.00 24.61 10.70
CA GLU A 91 7.79 23.85 9.47
C GLU A 91 6.72 22.77 9.66
N ALA A 92 6.80 22.00 10.75
CA ALA A 92 5.80 20.99 11.12
C ALA A 92 4.42 21.61 11.35
N PHE A 93 4.36 22.78 12.02
CA PHE A 93 3.12 23.54 12.18
C PHE A 93 2.51 23.94 10.84
N ASN A 94 3.32 24.50 9.92
CA ASN A 94 2.84 24.90 8.59
C ASN A 94 2.33 23.70 7.77
N ASN A 95 3.02 22.56 7.84
CA ASN A 95 2.59 21.32 7.21
C ASN A 95 1.23 20.85 7.76
N LEU A 96 1.08 20.90 9.09
CA LEU A 96 -0.15 20.53 9.77
C LEU A 96 -1.30 21.48 9.40
N VAL A 97 -1.10 22.80 9.42
CA VAL A 97 -2.11 23.79 9.02
C VAL A 97 -2.56 23.54 7.59
N ARG A 98 -1.63 23.27 6.66
CA ARG A 98 -1.95 22.94 5.27
C ARG A 98 -2.82 21.68 5.18
N LEU A 99 -2.45 20.61 5.88
CA LEU A 99 -3.23 19.36 5.93
C LEU A 99 -4.64 19.63 6.46
N LEU A 100 -4.77 20.27 7.62
CA LEU A 100 -6.07 20.49 8.26
C LEU A 100 -6.99 21.40 7.42
N ASN A 101 -6.43 22.42 6.74
CA ASN A 101 -7.17 23.28 5.81
C ASN A 101 -7.69 22.52 4.57
N SER A 102 -6.94 21.54 4.07
CA SER A 102 -7.41 20.69 2.97
C SER A 102 -8.49 19.68 3.40
N HIS A 103 -8.68 19.50 4.71
CA HIS A 103 -9.55 18.48 5.30
C HIS A 103 -10.56 19.07 6.31
N ILE A 104 -11.08 20.28 6.07
CA ILE A 104 -11.99 21.02 6.99
C ILE A 104 -13.31 20.27 7.26
N ASN A 105 -13.80 19.46 6.31
CA ASN A 105 -15.08 18.76 6.44
C ASN A 105 -14.95 17.36 7.06
N GLU A 106 -13.72 16.92 7.35
CA GLU A 106 -13.48 15.60 7.93
C GLU A 106 -13.62 15.59 9.45
N ASN A 107 -14.04 14.44 9.99
CA ASN A 107 -14.18 14.26 11.43
C ASN A 107 -12.81 14.02 12.11
N MET A 108 -12.78 14.10 13.44
CA MET A 108 -11.56 13.97 14.22
C MET A 108 -10.84 12.63 14.06
N TYR A 109 -11.57 11.54 13.83
CA TYR A 109 -10.98 10.23 13.63
C TYR A 109 -10.20 10.15 12.31
N ILE A 110 -10.74 10.69 11.22
CA ILE A 110 -10.04 10.70 9.93
C ILE A 110 -8.80 11.58 9.98
N LEU A 111 -8.86 12.73 10.65
CA LEU A 111 -7.70 13.59 10.84
C LEU A 111 -6.62 12.89 11.66
N TYR A 112 -7.02 12.21 12.73
CA TYR A 112 -6.13 11.39 13.53
C TYR A 112 -5.37 10.37 12.67
N GLU A 113 -6.06 9.64 11.79
CA GLU A 113 -5.42 8.69 10.88
C GLU A 113 -4.45 9.38 9.90
N LYS A 114 -4.80 10.56 9.37
CA LYS A 114 -3.89 11.34 8.51
C LYS A 114 -2.66 11.86 9.25
N LEU A 115 -2.79 12.16 10.54
CA LEU A 115 -1.69 12.62 11.39
C LEU A 115 -0.69 11.51 11.75
N LYS A 116 -0.95 10.26 11.37
CA LYS A 116 0.07 9.19 11.42
C LYS A 116 1.05 9.24 10.23
N ASN A 117 0.78 10.06 9.22
CA ASN A 117 1.68 10.16 8.06
C ASN A 117 2.98 10.91 8.43
N PRO A 118 4.16 10.27 8.31
CA PRO A 118 5.46 10.89 8.60
C PRO A 118 5.75 12.18 7.83
N ALA A 119 5.13 12.36 6.67
CA ALA A 119 5.31 13.54 5.81
C ALA A 119 5.02 14.87 6.50
N ILE A 120 4.23 14.89 7.58
CA ILE A 120 3.96 16.10 8.37
C ILE A 120 5.26 16.65 8.99
N CYS A 121 6.18 15.75 9.37
CA CYS A 121 7.45 16.06 10.00
C CYS A 121 8.63 16.09 9.00
N VAL A 122 8.35 16.09 7.70
CA VAL A 122 9.38 16.31 6.67
C VAL A 122 9.49 17.79 6.38
N LYS A 123 10.71 18.33 6.44
CA LYS A 123 10.98 19.76 6.20
C LYS A 123 10.45 20.23 4.85
N ASN A 124 10.75 19.49 3.78
CA ASN A 124 10.20 19.74 2.45
C ASN A 124 9.30 18.59 2.01
N VAL A 125 7.99 18.70 2.27
CA VAL A 125 7.01 17.66 1.94
C VAL A 125 6.96 17.32 0.45
N ASN A 126 7.40 18.21 -0.44
CA ASN A 126 7.46 17.91 -1.87
C ASN A 126 8.54 16.87 -2.21
N GLU A 127 9.55 16.71 -1.36
CA GLU A 127 10.61 15.71 -1.55
C GLU A 127 10.17 14.30 -1.14
N TRP A 128 9.25 14.19 -0.18
CA TRP A 128 8.69 12.91 0.31
C TRP A 128 8.15 12.02 -0.82
N ILE A 129 7.53 12.61 -1.85
CA ILE A 129 6.93 11.84 -2.94
C ILE A 129 7.94 11.45 -4.02
N ILE A 130 9.17 12.00 -4.03
CA ILE A 130 10.11 11.83 -5.15
C ILE A 130 10.56 10.37 -5.23
N LYS A 131 11.02 9.78 -4.12
CA LYS A 131 11.44 8.38 -4.05
C LYS A 131 10.29 7.40 -3.88
N LYS A 132 9.08 7.88 -3.61
CA LYS A 132 7.84 7.08 -3.55
C LYS A 132 7.19 6.84 -4.93
N ARG A 133 7.86 7.18 -6.04
CA ARG A 133 7.41 6.92 -7.42
C ARG A 133 8.30 5.89 -8.08
N GLY A 134 7.75 5.08 -8.97
CA GLY A 134 8.47 3.95 -9.54
C GLY A 134 8.06 3.52 -10.93
N LEU A 135 7.22 4.29 -11.64
CA LEU A 135 6.85 3.96 -13.01
C LEU A 135 7.79 4.64 -13.99
N VAL A 136 8.47 3.84 -14.82
CA VAL A 136 9.29 4.30 -15.94
C VAL A 136 8.73 3.71 -17.23
N ILE A 137 8.26 4.60 -18.11
CA ILE A 137 7.74 4.20 -19.42
C ILE A 137 8.93 4.09 -20.38
N SER A 138 9.35 2.88 -20.69
CA SER A 138 10.38 2.63 -21.71
C SER A 138 9.80 2.85 -23.11
N LYS A 139 10.38 3.78 -23.88
CA LYS A 139 10.06 3.96 -25.32
C LYS A 139 10.46 2.76 -26.18
N GLU A 140 11.31 1.88 -25.67
CA GLU A 140 11.74 0.66 -26.36
C GLU A 140 10.63 -0.40 -26.46
N HIS A 141 9.57 -0.28 -25.65
CA HIS A 141 8.39 -1.12 -25.72
C HIS A 141 7.18 -0.42 -26.36
N ASP A 142 7.38 0.75 -27.00
CA ASP A 142 6.46 1.28 -28.01
C ASP A 142 6.51 0.38 -29.26
N VAL A 143 6.11 -0.88 -29.10
CA VAL A 143 5.78 -1.74 -30.23
C VAL A 143 4.51 -1.15 -30.80
N ASN A 144 4.68 -0.22 -31.74
CA ASN A 144 3.63 0.18 -32.64
C ASN A 144 3.11 -1.13 -33.26
N PRO A 145 1.87 -1.59 -32.95
CA PRO A 145 1.45 -2.97 -33.23
C PRO A 145 1.47 -3.35 -34.71
N PHE A 146 1.67 -2.35 -35.57
CA PHE A 146 1.52 -2.44 -37.01
C PHE A 146 2.82 -2.52 -37.82
N ASN A 147 4.02 -2.28 -37.25
CA ASN A 147 5.17 -1.93 -38.09
C ASN A 147 6.52 -2.67 -37.90
N ASN A 148 6.64 -3.76 -37.12
CA ASN A 148 7.90 -4.54 -37.20
C ASN A 148 7.74 -6.06 -36.95
N PRO A 149 8.29 -6.93 -37.84
CA PRO A 149 8.22 -8.40 -37.74
C PRO A 149 9.41 -9.05 -37.00
N GLN A 150 10.24 -8.31 -36.28
CA GLN A 150 11.25 -8.93 -35.40
C GLN A 150 10.69 -9.05 -33.99
N GLU A 151 10.32 -10.27 -33.63
CA GLU A 151 9.58 -10.63 -32.42
C GLU A 151 10.48 -10.70 -31.18
N PRO A 152 10.22 -9.91 -30.13
CA PRO A 152 10.58 -10.28 -28.77
C PRO A 152 9.66 -11.45 -28.34
N ASN A 153 10.21 -12.44 -27.64
CA ASN A 153 9.55 -13.68 -27.16
C ASN A 153 8.26 -13.48 -26.31
N ILE A 154 7.84 -12.25 -26.04
CA ILE A 154 6.64 -11.89 -25.27
C ILE A 154 5.35 -12.05 -26.10
N LYS A 155 5.43 -11.97 -27.44
CA LYS A 155 4.25 -12.10 -28.33
C LYS A 155 3.54 -13.45 -28.22
N ASN A 156 4.26 -14.52 -27.86
CA ASN A 156 3.68 -15.85 -27.67
C ASN A 156 2.81 -15.97 -26.40
N MET A 157 2.86 -15.01 -25.46
CA MET A 157 1.99 -14.99 -24.29
C MET A 157 0.66 -14.25 -24.52
N LEU A 158 0.57 -13.39 -25.55
CA LEU A 158 -0.59 -12.52 -25.79
C LEU A 158 -1.44 -12.93 -27.01
N ASN A 159 -0.97 -13.89 -27.83
CA ASN A 159 -1.59 -14.27 -29.10
C ASN A 159 -2.55 -15.50 -29.03
N GLU A 160 -2.94 -15.98 -27.85
CA GLU A 160 -4.05 -16.94 -27.78
C GLU A 160 -5.37 -16.22 -28.09
N LYS A 161 -5.81 -16.32 -29.35
CA LYS A 161 -7.15 -15.91 -29.80
C LYS A 161 -8.20 -16.62 -28.92
N TYR A 162 -8.85 -15.84 -28.05
CA TYR A 162 -10.08 -16.24 -27.37
C TYR A 162 -11.16 -16.52 -28.44
N ASN A 163 -11.51 -17.79 -28.62
CA ASN A 163 -12.65 -18.20 -29.45
C ASN A 163 -13.82 -18.53 -28.50
N GLU A 164 -14.83 -17.65 -28.46
CA GLU A 164 -16.00 -17.76 -27.55
C GLU A 164 -16.92 -18.97 -27.82
N GLU A 165 -16.78 -19.65 -28.96
CA GLU A 165 -17.86 -20.51 -29.49
C GLU A 165 -17.85 -21.98 -29.00
N ASN A 166 -16.81 -22.47 -28.31
CA ASN A 166 -16.74 -23.89 -27.90
C ASN A 166 -16.33 -24.08 -26.42
N THR A 167 -17.15 -23.67 -25.46
CA THR A 167 -16.88 -23.93 -24.03
C THR A 167 -18.07 -24.56 -23.29
N GLU A 168 -17.87 -25.79 -22.82
CA GLU A 168 -18.77 -26.51 -21.90
C GLU A 168 -18.72 -25.86 -20.50
N ALA A 169 -19.88 -25.72 -19.87
CA ALA A 169 -20.02 -25.18 -18.53
C ALA A 169 -19.76 -26.28 -17.49
N VAL A 170 -18.72 -26.14 -16.68
CA VAL A 170 -18.52 -26.98 -15.48
C VAL A 170 -18.93 -26.17 -14.27
N GLY A 171 -20.04 -26.58 -13.64
CA GLY A 171 -20.43 -26.11 -12.31
C GLY A 171 -19.70 -26.87 -11.22
N ASN A 172 -19.41 -26.18 -10.12
CA ASN A 172 -19.12 -26.65 -8.75
C ASN A 172 -18.18 -27.85 -8.47
N ASP A 173 -17.48 -28.44 -9.44
CA ASP A 173 -16.72 -29.68 -9.22
C ASP A 173 -15.20 -29.48 -8.95
N ILE A 174 -14.78 -28.37 -8.32
CA ILE A 174 -13.37 -28.19 -7.86
C ILE A 174 -13.25 -28.27 -6.32
N ILE A 175 -14.26 -28.81 -5.63
CA ILE A 175 -14.15 -28.99 -4.16
C ILE A 175 -13.52 -30.32 -3.77
N GLU A 176 -13.42 -31.30 -4.67
CA GLU A 176 -12.82 -32.58 -4.34
C GLU A 176 -11.56 -32.84 -5.17
N ASN A 177 -10.44 -32.89 -4.46
CA ASN A 177 -9.09 -33.29 -4.88
C ASN A 177 -8.18 -32.14 -5.36
N GLU A 178 -7.51 -31.49 -4.40
CA GLU A 178 -6.08 -31.13 -4.46
C GLU A 178 -5.68 -30.40 -3.16
N MET A 179 -5.83 -31.09 -2.03
CA MET A 179 -4.90 -30.88 -0.92
C MET A 179 -3.60 -31.60 -1.33
N ASP A 180 -2.72 -30.89 -2.04
CA ASP A 180 -1.26 -31.00 -1.93
C ASP A 180 -0.59 -30.26 -3.12
N ASN A 181 0.28 -29.30 -2.79
CA ASN A 181 1.27 -28.60 -3.65
C ASN A 181 0.82 -27.35 -4.44
N GLU A 182 0.70 -26.24 -3.70
CA GLU A 182 1.30 -24.89 -3.87
C GLU A 182 1.99 -24.44 -5.18
N ILE A 183 1.52 -24.77 -6.39
CA ILE A 183 1.92 -24.06 -7.63
C ILE A 183 0.71 -23.88 -8.55
N VAL A 184 0.23 -22.64 -8.69
CA VAL A 184 -0.87 -22.30 -9.62
C VAL A 184 -0.36 -22.34 -11.06
N ASN A 185 -0.66 -23.41 -11.79
CA ASN A 185 -0.33 -23.53 -13.21
C ASN A 185 -1.33 -22.73 -14.07
N LEU A 186 -0.96 -21.51 -14.43
CA LEU A 186 -1.76 -20.58 -15.24
C LEU A 186 -2.05 -21.05 -16.69
N LYS A 187 -1.39 -22.10 -17.19
CA LYS A 187 -1.52 -22.54 -18.59
C LYS A 187 -2.74 -23.43 -18.89
N SER A 188 -3.41 -23.97 -17.88
CA SER A 188 -4.55 -24.90 -18.09
C SER A 188 -5.93 -24.21 -18.16
N SER A 189 -5.98 -22.89 -18.01
CA SER A 189 -7.24 -22.13 -17.86
C SER A 189 -7.67 -21.34 -19.10
N SER A 190 -7.00 -21.45 -20.25
CA SER A 190 -7.31 -20.63 -21.44
C SER A 190 -8.67 -20.96 -22.09
N ASN A 191 -9.23 -22.15 -21.84
CA ASN A 191 -10.50 -22.61 -22.45
C ASN A 191 -11.61 -22.91 -21.44
N LYS A 192 -11.60 -22.33 -20.23
CA LYS A 192 -12.69 -22.54 -19.25
C LYS A 192 -13.42 -21.21 -19.00
N LYS A 193 -14.75 -21.20 -19.19
CA LYS A 193 -15.59 -20.06 -18.79
C LYS A 193 -15.35 -19.80 -17.30
N LEU A 194 -14.88 -18.60 -16.99
CA LEU A 194 -14.68 -18.13 -15.64
C LEU A 194 -16.06 -17.95 -14.99
N THR A 195 -16.56 -18.98 -14.31
CA THR A 195 -17.89 -19.01 -13.67
C THR A 195 -17.90 -18.43 -12.25
N SER A 196 -16.81 -17.77 -11.84
CA SER A 196 -16.74 -17.19 -10.50
C SER A 196 -17.83 -16.14 -10.32
N ALA A 197 -18.48 -16.18 -9.15
CA ALA A 197 -19.52 -15.25 -8.74
C ALA A 197 -19.13 -13.77 -8.91
N TYR A 198 -17.83 -13.47 -8.88
CA TYR A 198 -17.29 -12.13 -9.05
C TYR A 198 -17.39 -11.56 -10.47
N PHE A 199 -17.56 -12.41 -11.50
CA PHE A 199 -17.76 -11.96 -12.89
C PHE A 199 -19.19 -11.55 -13.20
N HIS A 200 -20.14 -11.87 -12.33
CA HIS A 200 -21.52 -11.41 -12.46
C HIS A 200 -21.64 -9.97 -11.97
N SER A 201 -22.29 -9.13 -12.78
CA SER A 201 -22.67 -7.77 -12.39
C SER A 201 -23.46 -7.82 -11.09
N ASN A 202 -23.07 -7.00 -10.12
CA ASN A 202 -23.74 -6.92 -8.82
C ASN A 202 -23.91 -5.46 -8.37
N ARG A 203 -24.51 -5.25 -7.20
CA ARG A 203 -24.77 -3.90 -6.67
C ARG A 203 -23.49 -3.10 -6.36
N TYR A 204 -22.38 -3.80 -6.13
CA TYR A 204 -21.08 -3.23 -5.77
C TYR A 204 -20.15 -3.07 -6.98
N CYS A 205 -20.41 -3.74 -8.09
CA CYS A 205 -19.71 -3.50 -9.34
C CYS A 205 -20.54 -3.93 -10.55
N ASN A 206 -20.84 -2.95 -11.40
CA ASN A 206 -21.55 -3.06 -12.66
C ASN A 206 -20.99 -2.00 -13.64
N LYS A 207 -21.67 -1.80 -14.78
CA LYS A 207 -21.20 -0.88 -15.83
C LYS A 207 -21.20 0.60 -15.40
N ASP A 208 -22.13 0.99 -14.52
CA ASP A 208 -22.35 2.38 -14.14
C ASP A 208 -21.70 2.74 -12.79
N TYR A 209 -21.48 1.72 -11.94
CA TYR A 209 -20.95 1.90 -10.60
C TYR A 209 -20.07 0.73 -10.18
N CYS A 210 -18.89 1.01 -9.61
CA CYS A 210 -18.01 -0.01 -9.07
C CYS A 210 -17.24 0.46 -7.83
N ASP A 211 -17.63 -0.06 -6.67
CA ASP A 211 -16.95 0.04 -5.39
C ASP A 211 -17.08 -1.30 -4.65
N ARG A 212 -16.07 -2.15 -4.80
CA ARG A 212 -16.03 -3.47 -4.16
C ARG A 212 -15.62 -3.41 -2.69
N TRP A 213 -15.13 -2.29 -2.16
CA TRP A 213 -14.78 -2.15 -0.75
C TRP A 213 -15.99 -2.04 0.17
N GLN A 214 -17.17 -1.72 -0.39
CA GLN A 214 -18.44 -1.75 0.34
C GLN A 214 -18.94 -3.16 0.62
N ASP A 215 -18.48 -4.15 -0.16
CA ASP A 215 -18.81 -5.54 0.06
C ASP A 215 -17.83 -6.18 1.03
N LYS A 216 -18.09 -6.06 2.34
CA LYS A 216 -17.19 -6.53 3.41
C LYS A 216 -16.95 -8.04 3.44
N THR A 217 -17.73 -8.82 2.68
CA THR A 217 -17.53 -10.27 2.56
C THR A 217 -16.74 -10.65 1.31
N SER A 218 -16.44 -9.68 0.44
CA SER A 218 -15.72 -9.94 -0.80
C SER A 218 -14.24 -10.19 -0.53
N CYS A 219 -13.62 -11.01 -1.39
CA CYS A 219 -12.17 -11.17 -1.39
C CYS A 219 -11.42 -9.83 -1.53
N MET A 220 -11.96 -8.91 -2.35
CA MET A 220 -11.32 -7.64 -2.67
C MET A 220 -11.39 -6.63 -1.51
N SER A 221 -12.43 -6.66 -0.67
CA SER A 221 -12.52 -5.79 0.49
C SER A 221 -11.51 -6.12 1.58
N ASN A 222 -10.98 -7.35 1.57
CA ASN A 222 -9.95 -7.83 2.50
C ASN A 222 -8.53 -7.51 2.02
N ILE A 223 -8.39 -6.86 0.87
CA ILE A 223 -7.10 -6.36 0.40
C ILE A 223 -6.76 -5.09 1.17
N GLU A 224 -5.71 -5.16 1.96
CA GLU A 224 -5.20 -4.06 2.78
C GLU A 224 -4.34 -3.12 1.94
N VAL A 225 -4.30 -1.85 2.36
CA VAL A 225 -3.38 -0.87 1.77
C VAL A 225 -1.97 -1.17 2.24
N GLU A 226 -1.01 -1.13 1.32
CA GLU A 226 0.41 -1.37 1.61
C GLU A 226 1.22 -0.09 1.41
N GLU A 227 2.31 0.06 2.18
CA GLU A 227 3.24 1.18 2.10
C GLU A 227 4.57 0.72 1.48
N GLN A 228 4.96 1.36 0.37
CA GLN A 228 6.18 1.02 -0.36
C GLN A 228 7.45 1.61 0.27
N GLY A 229 7.34 2.60 1.16
CA GLY A 229 8.48 3.27 1.77
C GLY A 229 9.27 4.17 0.81
N GLU A 230 10.48 4.55 1.18
CA GLU A 230 11.37 5.44 0.39
C GLU A 230 12.08 4.73 -0.78
N CYS A 231 11.35 3.90 -1.54
CA CYS A 231 11.85 3.25 -2.75
C CYS A 231 10.88 3.37 -3.93
N GLY A 232 11.45 3.47 -5.13
CA GLY A 232 10.75 3.63 -6.40
C GLY A 232 10.17 2.34 -6.97
N VAL A 233 9.46 1.58 -6.14
CA VAL A 233 8.95 0.24 -6.48
C VAL A 233 7.43 0.18 -6.65
N CYS A 234 6.76 1.33 -6.86
CA CYS A 234 5.30 1.35 -7.03
C CYS A 234 4.80 0.46 -8.20
N TRP A 235 5.65 0.23 -9.21
CA TRP A 235 5.38 -0.68 -10.32
C TRP A 235 5.16 -2.13 -9.84
N VAL A 236 5.86 -2.57 -8.78
CA VAL A 236 5.68 -3.89 -8.17
C VAL A 236 4.35 -3.95 -7.43
N PHE A 237 4.08 -2.97 -6.56
CA PHE A 237 2.87 -2.93 -5.75
C PHE A 237 1.59 -2.87 -6.60
N ALA A 238 1.58 -2.04 -7.64
CA ALA A 238 0.44 -1.97 -8.56
C ALA A 238 0.26 -3.29 -9.35
N SER A 239 1.35 -3.89 -9.83
CA SER A 239 1.30 -5.12 -10.62
C SER A 239 0.88 -6.33 -9.79
N LYS A 240 1.42 -6.47 -8.56
CA LYS A 240 1.03 -7.54 -7.65
C LYS A 240 -0.43 -7.39 -7.22
N LEU A 241 -0.88 -6.17 -6.92
CA LEU A 241 -2.27 -5.90 -6.57
C LEU A 241 -3.21 -6.31 -7.71
N HIS A 242 -2.82 -6.00 -8.95
CA HIS A 242 -3.57 -6.44 -10.12
C HIS A 242 -3.67 -7.98 -10.18
N LEU A 243 -2.56 -8.69 -9.98
CA LEU A 243 -2.55 -10.15 -9.93
C LEU A 243 -3.40 -10.72 -8.77
N GLU A 244 -3.30 -10.15 -7.57
CA GLU A 244 -4.07 -10.51 -6.38
C GLU A 244 -5.57 -10.33 -6.63
N THR A 245 -5.98 -9.23 -7.27
CA THR A 245 -7.38 -9.03 -7.67
C THR A 245 -7.84 -10.05 -8.72
N ILE A 246 -7.01 -10.43 -9.70
CA ILE A 246 -7.32 -11.52 -10.64
C ILE A 246 -7.53 -12.83 -9.90
N ARG A 247 -6.71 -13.14 -8.88
CA ARG A 247 -6.86 -14.34 -8.05
C ARG A 247 -8.17 -14.32 -7.27
N CYS A 248 -8.53 -13.18 -6.67
CA CYS A 248 -9.84 -12.97 -6.05
C CYS A 248 -10.98 -13.25 -7.03
N MET A 249 -10.91 -12.65 -8.23
CA MET A 249 -11.92 -12.83 -9.27
C MET A 249 -12.05 -14.28 -9.70
N ARG A 250 -10.99 -15.09 -9.63
CA ARG A 250 -10.99 -16.52 -9.95
C ARG A 250 -11.38 -17.44 -8.79
N GLY A 251 -11.70 -16.89 -7.62
CA GLY A 251 -12.14 -17.67 -6.46
C GLY A 251 -11.01 -18.26 -5.61
N TYR A 252 -9.74 -17.93 -5.91
CA TYR A 252 -8.60 -18.41 -5.11
C TYR A 252 -8.53 -17.75 -3.73
N GLY A 253 -9.24 -16.65 -3.49
CA GLY A 253 -9.11 -15.87 -2.25
C GLY A 253 -7.95 -14.87 -2.31
N HIS A 254 -7.78 -14.13 -1.21
CA HIS A 254 -6.78 -13.08 -1.09
C HIS A 254 -5.52 -13.62 -0.42
N TYR A 255 -4.45 -13.72 -1.20
CA TYR A 255 -3.13 -14.10 -0.74
C TYR A 255 -2.14 -13.01 -1.15
N ARG A 256 -1.62 -12.28 -0.16
CA ARG A 256 -0.66 -11.19 -0.38
C ARG A 256 0.63 -11.78 -0.95
N SER A 257 1.04 -11.30 -2.11
CA SER A 257 2.25 -11.67 -2.81
C SER A 257 3.42 -10.83 -2.30
N SER A 258 4.61 -11.43 -2.20
CA SER A 258 5.81 -10.72 -1.73
C SER A 258 6.29 -9.67 -2.73
N ALA A 259 6.15 -8.39 -2.38
CA ALA A 259 6.71 -7.30 -3.18
C ALA A 259 8.25 -7.33 -3.17
N LEU A 260 8.85 -7.70 -2.04
CA LEU A 260 10.30 -7.72 -1.87
C LEU A 260 10.96 -8.79 -2.75
N TYR A 261 10.29 -9.94 -2.92
CA TYR A 261 10.80 -11.01 -3.77
C TYR A 261 10.88 -10.53 -5.22
N VAL A 262 9.81 -9.90 -5.71
CA VAL A 262 9.78 -9.36 -7.07
C VAL A 262 10.85 -8.29 -7.25
N ALA A 263 10.96 -7.34 -6.31
CA ALA A 263 11.99 -6.31 -6.38
C ALA A 263 13.40 -6.92 -6.47
N ASN A 264 13.76 -7.85 -5.58
CA ASN A 264 15.11 -8.39 -5.50
C ASN A 264 15.43 -9.49 -6.54
N CYS A 265 14.41 -10.00 -7.24
CA CYS A 265 14.58 -10.97 -8.34
C CYS A 265 14.75 -10.31 -9.71
N SER A 266 14.70 -8.98 -9.77
CA SER A 266 15.09 -8.21 -10.95
C SER A 266 16.53 -8.52 -11.35
N GLU A 267 16.81 -8.51 -12.65
CA GLU A 267 18.17 -8.63 -13.19
C GLU A 267 18.93 -7.30 -13.18
N ARG A 268 18.28 -6.20 -12.81
CA ARG A 268 18.89 -4.88 -12.68
C ARG A 268 19.90 -4.85 -11.54
N ASP A 269 20.80 -3.86 -11.58
CA ASP A 269 21.77 -3.65 -10.52
C ASP A 269 21.06 -3.39 -9.19
N LYS A 270 21.47 -4.11 -8.15
CA LYS A 270 20.85 -4.07 -6.82
C LYS A 270 20.74 -2.67 -6.25
N SER A 271 21.79 -1.86 -6.44
CA SER A 271 21.83 -0.46 -6.02
C SER A 271 20.80 0.42 -6.73
N GLU A 272 20.31 0.02 -7.90
CA GLU A 272 19.36 0.81 -8.69
C GLU A 272 17.90 0.45 -8.41
N ILE A 273 17.61 -0.69 -7.79
CA ILE A 273 16.23 -1.20 -7.65
C ILE A 273 15.35 -0.23 -6.82
N CYS A 274 15.92 0.35 -5.77
CA CYS A 274 15.23 1.32 -4.92
C CYS A 274 15.18 2.73 -5.55
N ASP A 275 16.21 3.15 -6.28
CA ASP A 275 16.30 4.53 -6.78
C ASP A 275 15.70 4.72 -8.19
N VAL A 276 15.65 3.66 -8.99
CA VAL A 276 15.16 3.67 -10.38
C VAL A 276 13.94 2.77 -10.51
N GLY A 277 12.83 3.37 -10.95
CA GLY A 277 11.60 2.64 -11.22
C GLY A 277 11.67 1.72 -12.42
N SER A 278 10.59 0.98 -12.64
CA SER A 278 10.38 0.16 -13.83
C SER A 278 8.90 0.13 -14.22
N ASN A 279 8.39 -0.94 -14.81
CA ASN A 279 7.04 -1.05 -15.33
C ASN A 279 6.50 -2.48 -15.21
N PRO A 280 5.19 -2.70 -15.44
CA PRO A 280 4.56 -4.02 -15.33
C PRO A 280 5.12 -5.08 -16.28
N ILE A 281 5.85 -4.72 -17.35
CA ILE A 281 6.46 -5.71 -18.26
C ILE A 281 7.60 -6.44 -17.54
N GLU A 282 8.43 -5.72 -16.77
CA GLU A 282 9.47 -6.34 -15.94
C GLU A 282 8.85 -7.28 -14.89
N PHE A 283 7.71 -6.90 -14.31
CA PHE A 283 6.99 -7.76 -13.37
C PHE A 283 6.62 -9.11 -13.99
N LEU A 284 6.05 -9.08 -15.20
CA LEU A 284 5.70 -10.29 -15.94
C LEU A 284 6.94 -11.11 -16.33
N GLN A 285 8.04 -10.46 -16.72
CA GLN A 285 9.30 -11.13 -17.05
C GLN A 285 9.87 -11.88 -15.84
N ILE A 286 9.91 -11.25 -14.66
CA ILE A 286 10.36 -11.88 -13.42
C ILE A 286 9.51 -13.11 -13.09
N LEU A 287 8.18 -13.00 -13.19
CA LEU A 287 7.30 -14.14 -12.95
C LEU A 287 7.50 -15.27 -13.97
N HIS A 288 7.70 -14.92 -15.24
CA HIS A 288 7.96 -15.88 -16.30
C HIS A 288 9.27 -16.65 -16.06
N ASP A 289 10.32 -15.94 -15.65
CA ASP A 289 11.66 -16.51 -15.52
C ASP A 289 11.83 -17.28 -14.21
N LYS A 290 11.33 -16.73 -13.09
CA LYS A 290 11.42 -17.38 -11.78
C LYS A 290 10.37 -18.46 -11.58
N LYS A 291 9.23 -18.38 -12.28
CA LYS A 291 8.09 -19.33 -12.19
C LYS A 291 7.57 -19.54 -10.75
N TYR A 292 7.83 -18.57 -9.88
CA TYR A 292 7.53 -18.65 -8.47
C TYR A 292 7.25 -17.24 -7.92
N LEU A 293 6.25 -17.13 -7.06
CA LEU A 293 5.89 -15.89 -6.36
C LEU A 293 5.47 -16.25 -4.93
N PRO A 294 6.34 -16.01 -3.93
CA PRO A 294 6.04 -16.35 -2.55
C PRO A 294 4.98 -15.41 -1.96
N LEU A 295 4.41 -15.82 -0.83
CA LEU A 295 3.55 -14.98 -0.02
C LEU A 295 4.35 -13.91 0.72
N GLU A 296 3.70 -12.80 1.03
CA GLU A 296 4.22 -11.72 1.86
C GLU A 296 4.68 -12.24 3.24
N SER A 297 3.99 -13.22 3.81
CA SER A 297 4.38 -13.86 5.08
C SER A 297 5.68 -14.67 4.99
N ASN A 298 6.02 -15.19 3.81
CA ASN A 298 7.26 -15.95 3.62
C ASN A 298 8.46 -15.02 3.37
N TYR A 299 8.24 -13.89 2.71
CA TYR A 299 9.29 -12.92 2.41
C TYR A 299 8.74 -11.49 2.54
N PRO A 300 8.64 -10.97 3.77
CA PRO A 300 7.95 -9.71 4.05
C PRO A 300 8.73 -8.51 3.55
N TYR A 301 7.99 -7.51 3.09
CA TYR A 301 8.50 -6.27 2.54
C TYR A 301 9.08 -5.35 3.61
N SER A 302 10.21 -4.75 3.27
CA SER A 302 10.81 -3.61 3.95
C SER A 302 11.66 -2.86 2.95
N TYR A 303 11.52 -1.54 2.86
CA TYR A 303 12.25 -0.73 1.89
C TYR A 303 13.78 -0.85 2.08
N HIS A 304 14.26 -1.04 3.31
CA HIS A 304 15.68 -1.26 3.61
C HIS A 304 16.28 -2.52 2.97
N ARG A 305 15.43 -3.48 2.58
CA ARG A 305 15.84 -4.78 2.04
C ARG A 305 15.74 -4.85 0.51
N VAL A 306 15.32 -3.76 -0.13
CA VAL A 306 15.18 -3.66 -1.58
C VAL A 306 16.57 -3.48 -2.20
N GLY A 307 16.98 -4.41 -3.08
CA GLY A 307 18.32 -4.44 -3.69
C GLY A 307 19.23 -5.52 -3.13
#